data_AF-A0A7L2RUN0-F1
#
_entry.id   AF-A0A7L2RUN0-F1
#
_cell.length_a   1.000
_cell.length_b   1.000
_cell.length_c   1.000
_cell.angle_alpha   90.00
_cell.angle_beta   90.00
_cell.angle_gamma   90.00
#
_symmetry.space_group_name_H-M   'P 1'
#
loop_
_entity.id
_entity.type
_entity.pdbx_description
1 polymer ?
#
loop_
_entity_poly.entity_id
_entity_poly.type
_entity_poly.pdbx_seq_one_letter_code
_entity_poly.pdbx_strand_id
1 'polypeptide(L)' 'QERNVVVVPISPLPSPPLPDDVLTKDAGECVICLEELLQGDTIARLPCLCIYHKSCIDSWFEVNRSCPEHPSD' A
#
# COMPACT_ATOMS: atom_id res chain seq x y z
N GLN A 1 -7.43 -18.05 -42.42
CA GLN A 1 -7.75 -18.17 -40.97
C GLN A 1 -6.92 -17.11 -40.27
N GLU A 2 -7.26 -15.86 -40.52
CA GLU A 2 -6.65 -14.70 -39.87
C GLU A 2 -7.64 -14.15 -38.86
N ARG A 3 -7.32 -14.31 -37.57
CA ARG A 3 -8.08 -13.66 -36.49
C ARG A 3 -7.76 -12.17 -36.56
N ASN A 4 -8.76 -11.38 -36.94
CA ASN A 4 -8.71 -9.93 -36.93
C ASN A 4 -8.52 -9.45 -35.48
N VAL A 5 -7.28 -9.21 -35.08
CA VAL A 5 -6.94 -8.66 -33.76
C VAL A 5 -7.13 -7.15 -33.83
N VAL A 6 -8.22 -6.66 -33.26
CA VAL A 6 -8.40 -5.22 -33.04
C VAL A 6 -7.39 -4.78 -31.99
N VAL A 7 -6.27 -4.22 -32.43
CA VAL A 7 -5.31 -3.57 -31.54
C VAL A 7 -5.92 -2.27 -31.04
N VAL A 8 -6.55 -2.32 -29.86
CA VAL A 8 -6.99 -1.10 -29.18
C VAL A 8 -5.74 -0.38 -28.63
N PRO A 9 -5.55 0.91 -28.91
CA PRO A 9 -4.46 1.67 -28.32
C PRO A 9 -4.69 1.77 -26.80
N ILE A 10 -3.80 1.14 -26.03
CA ILE A 10 -3.72 1.29 -24.58
C ILE A 10 -3.25 2.72 -24.26
N SER A 11 -4.18 3.67 -24.26
CA SER A 11 -3.97 4.98 -23.64
C SER A 11 -3.70 4.76 -22.14
N PRO A 12 -2.67 5.40 -21.54
CA PRO A 12 -2.43 5.30 -20.11
C PRO A 12 -3.62 5.95 -19.38
N LEU A 13 -4.50 5.11 -18.84
CA LEU A 13 -5.58 5.54 -17.98
C LEU A 13 -4.94 6.22 -16.75
N PRO A 14 -5.40 7.41 -16.32
CA PRO A 14 -5.00 7.94 -15.03
C PRO A 14 -5.46 6.92 -13.99
N SER A 15 -4.51 6.23 -13.36
CA SER A 15 -4.80 5.37 -12.23
C SER A 15 -5.59 6.20 -11.22
N PRO A 16 -6.82 5.81 -10.83
CA PRO A 16 -7.44 6.44 -9.69
C PRO A 16 -6.45 6.35 -8.51
N PRO A 17 -6.39 7.33 -7.60
CA PRO A 17 -5.67 7.13 -6.36
C PRO A 17 -6.21 5.83 -5.77
N LEU A 18 -5.37 4.81 -5.67
CA LEU A 18 -5.78 3.47 -5.25
C LEU A 18 -6.59 3.65 -3.95
N PRO A 19 -7.89 3.34 -3.93
CA PRO A 19 -8.69 3.37 -2.70
C PRO A 19 -8.31 2.23 -1.74
N ASP A 20 -7.21 1.52 -2.03
CA ASP A 20 -6.65 0.38 -1.30
C ASP A 20 -5.77 0.77 -0.10
N ASP A 21 -5.69 2.06 0.25
CA ASP A 21 -5.16 2.54 1.53
C ASP A 21 -6.12 2.25 2.70
N VAL A 22 -7.26 1.59 2.47
CA VAL A 22 -8.20 1.21 3.52
C VAL A 22 -8.26 -0.31 3.62
N LEU A 23 -8.03 -0.79 4.83
CA LEU A 23 -7.95 -2.21 5.10
C LEU A 23 -9.32 -2.88 4.89
N THR A 24 -9.40 -3.88 4.01
CA THR A 24 -10.67 -4.57 3.71
C THR A 24 -11.00 -5.71 4.65
N LYS A 25 -10.06 -6.11 5.50
CA LYS A 25 -10.16 -7.09 6.60
C LYS A 25 -9.09 -6.78 7.63
N ASP A 26 -9.29 -7.11 8.89
CA ASP A 26 -8.26 -7.07 9.92
C ASP A 26 -6.92 -7.67 9.42
N ALA A 27 -5.81 -6.98 9.70
CA ALA A 27 -4.49 -7.34 9.18
C ALA A 27 -3.40 -7.13 10.22
N GLY A 28 -3.24 -8.07 11.14
CA GLY A 28 -2.13 -8.05 12.10
C GLY A 28 -2.13 -6.79 12.97
N GLU A 29 -0.94 -6.36 13.37
CA GLU A 29 -0.71 -5.25 14.30
C GLU A 29 0.30 -4.27 13.71
N CYS A 30 0.08 -2.97 13.90
CA CYS A 30 1.01 -1.95 13.46
C CYS A 30 2.20 -1.86 14.42
N VAL A 31 3.41 -2.21 13.97
CA VAL A 31 4.61 -2.21 14.85
C VAL A 31 5.04 -0.83 15.36
N ILE A 32 4.47 0.25 14.82
CA ILE A 32 4.82 1.63 15.17
C ILE A 32 4.02 2.09 16.40
N CYS A 33 2.71 1.83 16.42
CA CYS A 33 1.83 2.18 17.55
C CYS A 33 1.44 0.99 18.43
N LEU A 34 1.75 -0.24 18.00
CA LEU A 34 1.38 -1.51 18.64
C LEU A 34 -0.15 -1.67 18.79
N GLU A 35 -0.92 -1.15 17.81
CA GLU A 35 -2.37 -1.31 17.74
C GLU A 35 -2.78 -2.23 16.59
N GLU A 36 -3.88 -2.95 16.78
CA GLU A 36 -4.45 -3.84 15.78
C GLU A 36 -4.95 -3.06 14.56
N LEU A 37 -4.57 -3.54 13.37
CA LEU A 37 -5.01 -2.97 12.11
C LEU A 37 -6.37 -3.57 11.77
N LEU A 38 -7.45 -2.79 11.93
CA LEU A 38 -8.82 -3.26 11.74
C LEU A 38 -9.36 -2.92 10.35
N GLN A 39 -10.41 -3.64 9.95
CA GLN A 39 -11.11 -3.34 8.70
C GLN A 39 -11.68 -1.91 8.75
N GLY A 40 -11.37 -1.12 7.72
CA GLY A 40 -11.77 0.29 7.62
C GLY A 40 -10.69 1.26 8.06
N ASP A 41 -9.60 0.79 8.68
CA ASP A 41 -8.47 1.64 9.02
C ASP A 41 -7.66 2.04 7.81
N THR A 42 -7.11 3.26 7.88
CA THR A 42 -6.27 3.79 6.81
C THR A 42 -4.83 3.33 7.02
N ILE A 43 -4.37 2.50 6.11
CA ILE A 43 -3.09 1.81 6.16
C ILE A 43 -2.23 2.21 4.96
N ALA A 44 -0.95 1.92 5.07
CA ALA A 44 0.04 2.12 4.04
C ALA A 44 0.89 0.87 3.97
N ARG A 45 1.10 0.40 2.74
CA ARG A 45 1.89 -0.80 2.46
C ARG A 45 3.18 -0.42 1.76
N LEU A 46 4.29 -0.84 2.35
CA LEU A 46 5.63 -0.63 1.77
C LEU A 46 5.95 -1.70 0.70
N PRO A 47 6.97 -1.47 -0.15
CA PRO A 47 7.42 -2.46 -1.15
C PRO A 47 7.92 -3.78 -0.51
N CYS A 48 8.39 -3.74 0.74
CA CYS A 48 8.73 -4.91 1.55
C CYS A 48 7.49 -5.70 2.05
N LEU A 49 6.29 -5.32 1.63
CA LEU A 49 4.99 -5.90 1.98
C LEU A 49 4.53 -5.66 3.43
N CYS A 50 5.32 -4.97 4.26
CA CYS A 50 4.91 -4.53 5.59
C CYS A 50 3.78 -3.50 5.52
N ILE A 51 2.83 -3.60 6.46
CA ILE A 51 1.63 -2.78 6.54
C ILE A 51 1.66 -2.00 7.85
N TYR A 52 1.40 -0.70 7.77
CA TYR A 52 1.34 0.19 8.92
C TYR A 52 0.16 1.15 8.79
N HIS A 53 -0.28 1.77 9.88
CA HIS A 53 -1.22 2.89 9.77
C HIS A 53 -0.60 4.01 8.94
N LYS A 54 -1.39 4.63 8.05
CA LYS A 54 -0.94 5.72 7.19
C LYS A 54 -0.32 6.84 8.03
N SER A 55 -0.97 7.24 9.13
CA SER A 55 -0.45 8.26 10.06
C SER A 55 0.85 7.84 10.75
N CYS A 56 0.97 6.57 11.13
CA CYS A 56 2.16 6.07 11.83
C CYS A 56 3.37 6.02 10.91
N ILE A 57 3.20 5.53 9.68
CA ILE A 57 4.31 5.45 8.73
C ILE A 57 4.73 6.83 8.23
N ASP A 58 3.78 7.78 8.10
CA ASP A 58 4.07 9.15 7.68
C ASP A 58 5.01 9.83 8.69
N SER A 59 4.64 9.79 9.99
CA SER A 59 5.49 10.27 11.09
C SER A 59 6.84 9.55 11.16
N TRP A 60 6.87 8.24 10.88
CA TRP A 60 8.13 7.50 10.86
C TRP A 60 9.06 7.97 9.74
N PHE A 61 8.52 8.21 8.55
CA PHE A 61 9.28 8.71 7.39
C PHE A 61 9.80 10.14 7.55
N GLU A 62 9.26 10.92 8.49
CA GLU A 62 9.85 12.21 8.88
C GLU A 62 11.21 12.04 9.59
N VAL A 63 11.38 10.94 10.34
CA VAL A 63 12.60 10.65 11.10
C VAL A 63 13.54 9.73 10.33
N ASN A 64 13.02 8.64 9.76
CA ASN A 64 13.78 7.62 9.07
C ASN A 64 12.99 7.07 7.88
N ARG A 65 13.52 7.24 6.66
CA ARG A 65 12.87 6.80 5.41
C ARG A 65 13.05 5.31 5.09
N SER A 66 13.33 4.51 6.10
CA SER A 66 13.54 3.06 5.96
C SER A 66 12.48 2.29 6.73
N CYS A 67 12.19 1.07 6.28
CA CYS A 67 11.20 0.22 6.93
C CYS A 67 11.64 -0.11 8.38
N PRO A 68 10.76 0.07 9.40
CA PRO A 68 11.12 -0.22 10.80
C PRO A 68 11.45 -1.70 11.03
N GLU A 69 10.79 -2.62 10.30
CA GLU A 69 11.10 -4.06 10.36
C GLU A 69 12.30 -4.48 9.50
N HIS A 70 12.63 -3.73 8.45
CA HIS A 70 13.66 -4.09 7.48
C HIS A 70 14.60 -2.90 7.22
N PRO A 71 15.51 -2.58 8.15
CA PRO A 71 16.41 -1.44 8.02
C PRO A 71 17.54 -1.63 6.98
N SER A 72 17.55 -2.71 6.20
CA SER A 72 18.61 -3.03 5.22
C SER A 72 18.11 -3.35 3.80
N ASP A 73 16.84 -3.05 3.49
CA ASP A 73 16.34 -3.04 2.10
C ASP A 73 16.45 -1.62 1.51
#